data_AF-A0A944PH54-F1
#
_entry.id   AF-A0A944PH54-F1
#
_cell.length_a   1.000
_cell.length_b   1.000
_cell.length_c   1.000
_cell.angle_alpha   90.00
_cell.angle_beta   90.00
_cell.angle_gamma   90.00
#
_symmetry.space_group_name_H-M   'P 1'
#
loop_
_entity.id
_entity.type
_entity.pdbx_description
1 polymer ?
#
loop_
_entity_poly.entity_id
_entity_poly.type
_entity_poly.pdbx_seq_one_letter_code
_entity_poly.pdbx_strand_id
1 'polypeptide(L)'
;GTPSTPAAASPYTPTGVAAAPTQAAPAQPAPGTVPPGYRTPPPYARPSHAQPPHGQPPYQQPSPVQPSYQQPQYTQPTYTPGYSTPPPFHTQGFAPPPQPRRKRTGLIVVGSVVAAVIGLAVIGSLLPDDKGKTGGSKGSGGGTAGSSASAGASQKPADPQPVSYEGIDVPQNHELKLADNPPRPAEEPTGAGVSYGHADLYYYRDTLFGDERLGTANGKLVLLKNSEKGSLETCRAVTRFTEKMDLDQLTDGSQICVLSNAGHIAVATYRGKSGDKESSTYIKVDLTIWRNAEDAKKK
;
A
#
# COMPACT_ATOMS: atom_id res chain seq x y z
N GLY A 1 -48.15 -54.53 -7.90
CA GLY A 1 -46.83 -54.55 -8.56
C GLY A 1 -45.81 -54.15 -7.53
N THR A 2 -44.88 -55.04 -7.22
CA THR A 2 -43.81 -54.87 -6.23
C THR A 2 -42.72 -53.92 -6.73
N PRO A 3 -42.07 -53.14 -5.85
CA PRO A 3 -41.01 -52.21 -6.24
C PRO A 3 -39.66 -52.93 -6.43
N SER A 4 -39.01 -52.66 -7.55
CA SER A 4 -37.68 -53.18 -7.91
C SER A 4 -36.58 -52.28 -7.34
N THR A 5 -35.74 -52.84 -6.47
CA THR A 5 -34.54 -52.20 -5.91
C THR A 5 -33.41 -52.19 -6.93
N PRO A 6 -32.72 -51.06 -7.19
CA PRO A 6 -31.47 -51.05 -7.96
C PRO A 6 -30.27 -51.49 -7.11
N ALA A 7 -29.37 -52.23 -7.76
CA ALA A 7 -28.19 -52.88 -7.21
C ALA A 7 -27.10 -51.89 -6.75
N ALA A 8 -26.37 -52.28 -5.69
CA ALA A 8 -25.24 -51.59 -5.11
C ALA A 8 -24.03 -51.55 -6.07
N ALA A 9 -23.42 -50.37 -6.20
CA ALA A 9 -22.16 -50.16 -6.91
C ALA A 9 -20.96 -50.42 -5.99
N SER A 10 -19.98 -51.17 -6.50
CA SER A 10 -18.75 -51.57 -5.81
C SER A 10 -17.78 -50.41 -5.52
N PRO A 11 -16.95 -50.52 -4.46
CA PRO A 11 -15.97 -49.49 -4.10
C PRO A 11 -14.74 -49.49 -5.03
N TYR A 12 -14.31 -48.30 -5.42
CA TYR A 12 -13.06 -48.03 -6.13
C TYR A 12 -11.84 -48.36 -5.25
N THR A 13 -10.93 -49.19 -5.75
CA THR A 13 -9.58 -49.39 -5.21
C THR A 13 -8.58 -48.48 -5.93
N PRO A 14 -7.73 -47.72 -5.23
CA PRO A 14 -6.69 -46.90 -5.86
C PRO A 14 -5.53 -47.77 -6.35
N THR A 15 -5.17 -47.60 -7.62
CA THR A 15 -4.07 -48.24 -8.31
C THR A 15 -2.73 -47.77 -7.74
N GLY A 16 -1.89 -48.74 -7.33
CA GLY A 16 -0.56 -48.49 -6.80
C GLY A 16 0.41 -47.97 -7.88
N VAL A 17 1.23 -46.99 -7.49
CA VAL A 17 2.37 -46.53 -8.28
C VAL A 17 3.54 -47.50 -8.10
N ALA A 18 3.97 -48.09 -9.22
CA ALA A 18 5.11 -49.00 -9.29
C ALA A 18 6.43 -48.23 -9.14
N ALA A 19 7.32 -48.76 -8.30
CA ALA A 19 8.68 -48.27 -8.09
C ALA A 19 9.55 -48.46 -9.34
N ALA A 20 10.34 -47.44 -9.67
CA ALA A 20 11.33 -47.49 -10.75
C ALA A 20 12.55 -48.35 -10.35
N PRO A 21 13.15 -49.11 -11.28
CA PRO A 21 14.26 -50.01 -11.00
C PRO A 21 15.59 -49.27 -10.84
N THR A 22 16.30 -49.56 -9.74
CA THR A 22 17.69 -49.17 -9.49
C THR A 22 18.62 -49.97 -10.41
N GLN A 23 19.33 -49.29 -11.30
CA GLN A 23 20.35 -49.89 -12.15
C GLN A 23 21.70 -49.84 -11.43
N ALA A 24 22.26 -51.01 -11.10
CA ALA A 24 23.58 -51.17 -10.51
C ALA A 24 24.66 -51.14 -11.60
N ALA A 25 25.65 -50.25 -11.47
CA ALA A 25 26.84 -50.24 -12.32
C ALA A 25 27.96 -51.12 -11.71
N PRO A 26 28.76 -51.82 -12.53
CA PRO A 26 29.82 -52.71 -12.07
C PRO A 26 31.05 -51.95 -11.52
N ALA A 27 31.67 -52.52 -10.49
CA ALA A 27 32.87 -52.00 -9.84
C ALA A 27 34.14 -52.22 -10.69
N GLN A 28 34.94 -51.17 -10.87
CA GLN A 28 36.33 -51.27 -11.32
C GLN A 28 37.29 -50.99 -10.13
N PRO A 29 38.43 -51.71 -10.05
CA PRO A 29 39.41 -51.51 -8.99
C PRO A 29 40.25 -50.24 -9.21
N ALA A 30 40.39 -49.43 -8.16
CA ALA A 30 41.21 -48.22 -8.16
C ALA A 30 42.71 -48.56 -7.94
N PRO A 31 43.65 -47.95 -8.69
CA PRO A 31 45.08 -47.98 -8.39
C PRO A 31 45.41 -47.16 -7.16
N GLY A 32 46.18 -47.74 -6.23
CA GLY A 32 46.67 -47.08 -5.04
C GLY A 32 47.62 -45.92 -5.36
N THR A 33 47.37 -44.77 -4.75
CA THR A 33 48.32 -43.65 -4.68
C THR A 33 48.44 -43.18 -3.24
N VAL A 34 49.69 -42.93 -2.86
CA VAL A 34 50.21 -42.67 -1.51
C VAL A 34 49.78 -41.27 -1.05
N PRO A 35 49.40 -41.05 0.23
CA PRO A 35 48.99 -39.72 0.69
C PRO A 35 50.19 -38.77 0.82
N PRO A 36 50.19 -37.58 0.17
CA PRO A 36 51.10 -36.51 0.54
C PRO A 36 50.65 -35.88 1.86
N GLY A 37 51.60 -35.73 2.78
CA GLY A 37 51.39 -35.23 4.14
C GLY A 37 50.73 -33.85 4.19
N TYR A 38 49.82 -33.72 5.16
CA TYR A 38 49.22 -32.45 5.55
C TYR A 38 50.32 -31.47 5.98
N ARG A 39 50.51 -30.38 5.22
CA ARG A 39 51.15 -29.17 5.77
C ARG A 39 50.15 -28.50 6.68
N THR A 40 50.49 -28.43 7.97
CA THR A 40 49.82 -27.57 8.94
C THR A 40 49.97 -26.10 8.50
N PRO A 41 48.90 -25.29 8.51
CA PRO A 41 49.03 -23.85 8.31
C PRO A 41 49.78 -23.24 9.51
N PRO A 42 50.65 -22.23 9.30
CA PRO A 42 51.29 -21.52 10.39
C PRO A 42 50.22 -20.80 11.24
N PRO A 43 50.38 -20.72 12.57
CA PRO A 43 49.47 -19.95 13.40
C PRO A 43 49.54 -18.48 12.98
N TYR A 44 48.38 -17.90 12.67
CA TYR A 44 48.25 -16.45 12.55
C TYR A 44 48.70 -15.80 13.87
N ALA A 45 49.83 -15.10 13.85
CA ALA A 45 50.19 -14.17 14.89
C ALA A 45 49.15 -13.04 14.90
N ARG A 46 48.33 -12.96 15.94
CA ARG A 46 47.49 -11.79 16.21
C ARG A 46 48.41 -10.58 16.46
N PRO A 47 48.24 -9.45 15.75
CA PRO A 47 48.84 -8.20 16.17
C PRO A 47 48.26 -7.80 17.53
N SER A 48 49.10 -7.76 18.55
CA SER A 48 48.79 -7.09 19.82
C SER A 48 48.81 -5.58 19.58
N HIS A 49 47.64 -5.02 19.29
CA HIS A 49 47.44 -3.58 19.35
C HIS A 49 47.55 -3.17 20.83
N ALA A 50 48.61 -2.43 21.17
CA ALA A 50 48.70 -1.76 22.45
C ALA A 50 47.55 -0.75 22.56
N GLN A 51 46.68 -0.92 23.56
CA GLN A 51 45.69 0.11 23.88
C GLN A 51 46.42 1.38 24.35
N PRO A 52 46.07 2.57 23.82
CA PRO A 52 46.45 3.81 24.45
C PRO A 52 45.76 3.93 25.83
N PRO A 53 46.42 4.51 26.85
CA PRO A 53 45.76 4.77 28.12
C PRO A 53 44.69 5.83 27.91
N HIS A 54 43.43 5.42 27.92
CA HIS A 54 42.30 6.33 28.01
C HIS A 54 42.27 6.92 29.42
N GLY A 55 42.90 8.08 29.60
CA GLY A 55 42.60 8.95 30.73
C GLY A 55 41.12 9.33 30.67
N GLN A 56 40.35 8.96 31.69
CA GLN A 56 38.96 9.37 31.78
C GLN A 56 38.90 10.87 32.09
N PRO A 57 38.19 11.69 31.30
CA PRO A 57 37.84 13.03 31.74
C PRO A 57 36.86 12.91 32.92
N PRO A 58 36.98 13.74 33.97
CA PRO A 58 36.00 13.75 35.05
C PRO A 58 34.65 14.19 34.48
N TYR A 59 33.68 13.29 34.48
CA TYR A 59 32.29 13.65 34.28
C TYR A 59 31.85 14.53 35.44
N GLN A 60 31.71 15.83 35.19
CA GLN A 60 30.89 16.67 36.06
C GLN A 60 29.44 16.26 35.83
N GLN A 61 28.82 15.72 36.87
CA GLN A 61 27.40 15.39 36.91
C GLN A 61 26.60 16.70 36.96
N PRO A 62 25.81 17.06 35.92
CA PRO A 62 24.93 18.21 36.03
C PRO A 62 23.83 17.88 37.05
N SER A 63 23.70 18.73 38.06
CA SER A 63 22.59 18.66 39.02
C SER A 63 21.27 18.89 38.28
N PRO A 64 20.22 18.09 38.53
CA PRO A 64 18.92 18.33 37.93
C PRO A 64 18.32 19.63 38.47
N VAL A 65 18.24 20.65 37.61
CA VAL A 65 17.43 21.84 37.86
C VAL A 65 15.98 21.42 37.64
N GLN A 66 15.20 21.28 38.72
CA GLN A 66 13.76 21.10 38.61
C GLN A 66 13.11 22.40 38.13
N PRO A 67 12.38 22.41 37.01
CA PRO A 67 11.51 23.54 36.69
C PRO A 67 10.31 23.52 37.63
N SER A 68 10.19 24.53 38.48
CA SER A 68 8.98 24.81 39.25
C SER A 68 7.88 25.29 38.29
N TYR A 69 7.02 24.37 37.86
CA TYR A 69 5.76 24.75 37.22
C TYR A 69 4.85 25.38 38.28
N GLN A 70 4.64 26.70 38.19
CA GLN A 70 3.56 27.34 38.91
C GLN A 70 2.23 26.85 38.33
N GLN A 71 1.44 26.14 39.12
CA GLN A 71 0.07 25.82 38.76
C GLN A 71 -0.79 27.09 38.77
N PRO A 72 -1.58 27.35 37.72
CA PRO A 72 -2.63 28.37 37.78
C PRO A 72 -3.72 27.92 38.76
N GLN A 73 -4.00 28.77 39.75
CA GLN A 73 -5.12 28.62 40.68
C GLN A 73 -6.44 28.83 39.91
N TYR A 74 -7.18 27.75 39.65
CA TYR A 74 -8.57 27.85 39.22
C TYR A 74 -9.46 28.14 40.42
N THR A 75 -10.06 29.33 40.45
CA THR A 75 -11.14 29.67 41.37
C THR A 75 -12.37 28.84 41.05
N GLN A 76 -12.73 27.93 41.96
CA GLN A 76 -14.01 27.20 41.94
C GLN A 76 -15.15 28.17 42.31
N PRO A 77 -16.23 28.26 41.52
CA PRO A 77 -17.43 28.97 41.95
C PRO A 77 -18.16 28.17 43.05
N THR A 78 -18.44 28.85 44.15
CA THR A 78 -19.21 28.35 45.29
C THR A 78 -20.66 28.12 44.90
N TYR A 79 -21.12 26.85 44.93
CA TYR A 79 -22.54 26.52 44.83
C TYR A 79 -23.13 26.39 46.24
N THR A 80 -24.16 27.21 46.52
CA THR A 80 -24.97 27.19 47.74
C THR A 80 -25.81 25.91 47.84
N PRO A 81 -25.94 25.27 49.02
CA PRO A 81 -26.73 24.06 49.20
C PRO A 81 -28.22 24.39 49.34
N GLY A 82 -28.98 24.17 48.26
CA GLY A 82 -30.44 24.13 48.31
C GLY A 82 -30.90 22.70 48.56
N TYR A 83 -31.51 22.45 49.73
CA TYR A 83 -32.23 21.22 50.02
C TYR A 83 -33.48 21.14 49.14
N SER A 84 -33.51 20.21 48.19
CA SER A 84 -34.72 19.79 47.50
C SER A 84 -34.90 18.27 47.63
N THR A 85 -35.96 17.90 48.34
CA THR A 85 -36.43 16.53 48.58
C THR A 85 -36.73 15.81 47.26
N PRO A 86 -36.23 14.58 47.02
CA PRO A 86 -36.57 13.83 45.81
C PRO A 86 -37.99 13.24 45.90
N PRO A 87 -38.78 13.24 44.80
CA PRO A 87 -40.06 12.54 44.74
C PRO A 87 -39.87 11.00 44.66
N PRO A 88 -40.88 10.22 45.06
CA PRO A 88 -40.78 8.77 45.16
C PRO A 88 -40.58 8.09 43.79
N PHE A 89 -39.74 7.07 43.79
CA PHE A 89 -39.42 6.23 42.65
C PHE A 89 -40.64 5.42 42.20
N HIS A 90 -41.03 5.58 40.93
CA HIS A 90 -41.90 4.65 40.23
C HIS A 90 -41.03 3.71 39.38
N THR A 91 -41.07 2.42 39.67
CA THR A 91 -40.44 1.37 38.86
C THR A 91 -41.26 1.16 37.58
N GLN A 92 -40.89 1.84 36.50
CA GLN A 92 -41.36 1.51 35.15
C GLN A 92 -40.40 0.49 34.54
N GLY A 93 -40.94 -0.67 34.18
CA GLY A 93 -40.21 -1.83 33.68
C GLY A 93 -39.41 -1.53 32.41
N PHE A 94 -38.31 -2.28 32.28
CA PHE A 94 -37.40 -2.26 31.15
C PHE A 94 -38.13 -2.73 29.88
N ALA A 95 -38.45 -1.82 28.96
CA ALA A 95 -38.85 -2.19 27.60
C ALA A 95 -37.58 -2.46 26.78
N PRO A 96 -37.42 -3.66 26.17
CA PRO A 96 -36.27 -3.92 25.32
C PRO A 96 -36.31 -3.02 24.06
N PRO A 97 -35.14 -2.65 23.50
CA PRO A 97 -35.08 -1.77 22.33
C PRO A 97 -35.78 -2.43 21.13
N PRO A 98 -36.47 -1.64 20.26
CA PRO A 98 -37.11 -2.17 19.07
C PRO A 98 -36.04 -2.73 18.12
N GLN A 99 -36.18 -4.01 17.76
CA GLN A 99 -35.26 -4.64 16.82
C GLN A 99 -35.38 -4.00 15.41
N PRO A 100 -34.25 -3.84 14.70
CA PRO A 100 -34.24 -3.27 13.36
C PRO A 100 -35.06 -4.16 12.41
N ARG A 101 -36.07 -3.57 11.77
CA ARG A 101 -36.91 -4.23 10.77
C ARG A 101 -36.04 -4.64 9.58
N ARG A 102 -35.91 -5.96 9.37
CA ARG A 102 -35.33 -6.56 8.15
C ARG A 102 -36.11 -6.08 6.92
N LYS A 103 -35.50 -5.25 6.08
CA LYS A 103 -35.98 -5.03 4.71
C LYS A 103 -35.68 -6.30 3.90
N ARG A 104 -36.72 -7.05 3.57
CA ARG A 104 -36.66 -8.07 2.52
C ARG A 104 -36.66 -7.34 1.18
N THR A 105 -35.48 -7.13 0.60
CA THR A 105 -35.39 -6.71 -0.79
C THR A 105 -35.53 -7.97 -1.64
N GLY A 106 -36.75 -8.17 -2.14
CA GLY A 106 -37.07 -9.20 -3.10
C GLY A 106 -36.33 -8.97 -4.42
N LEU A 107 -35.87 -10.09 -4.95
CA LEU A 107 -35.19 -10.37 -6.20
C LEU A 107 -35.92 -9.76 -7.42
N ILE A 108 -35.22 -8.97 -8.23
CA ILE A 108 -35.57 -8.73 -9.64
C ILE A 108 -34.40 -9.23 -10.47
N VAL A 109 -34.61 -10.42 -11.03
CA VAL A 109 -33.86 -10.93 -12.18
C VAL A 109 -34.57 -10.40 -13.42
N VAL A 110 -33.91 -9.54 -14.18
CA VAL A 110 -34.17 -9.37 -15.61
C VAL A 110 -32.81 -9.25 -16.29
N GLY A 111 -32.48 -10.24 -17.11
CA GLY A 111 -31.27 -10.25 -17.91
C GLY A 111 -31.36 -9.30 -19.10
N SER A 112 -30.20 -8.85 -19.56
CA SER A 112 -29.99 -8.55 -20.96
C SER A 112 -28.51 -8.74 -21.30
N VAL A 113 -28.21 -9.90 -21.86
CA VAL A 113 -27.06 -10.08 -22.76
C VAL A 113 -27.42 -9.35 -24.04
N VAL A 114 -26.76 -8.23 -24.33
CA VAL A 114 -26.58 -7.75 -25.69
C VAL A 114 -25.17 -7.18 -25.80
N ALA A 115 -24.41 -7.82 -26.69
CA ALA A 115 -23.12 -7.39 -27.17
C ALA A 115 -23.23 -6.05 -27.89
N ALA A 116 -22.25 -5.18 -27.69
CA ALA A 116 -21.94 -4.12 -28.64
C ALA A 116 -20.42 -4.07 -28.83
N VAL A 117 -19.97 -4.95 -29.73
CA VAL A 117 -18.73 -4.76 -30.49
C VAL A 117 -18.97 -3.58 -31.43
N ILE A 118 -18.36 -2.43 -31.12
CA ILE A 118 -18.09 -1.33 -32.05
C ILE A 118 -16.72 -0.81 -31.60
N GLY A 119 -15.61 -1.01 -32.32
CA GLY A 119 -15.45 -0.77 -33.75
C GLY A 119 -15.11 0.70 -34.00
N LEU A 120 -14.01 1.20 -33.44
CA LEU A 120 -13.36 2.43 -33.92
C LEU A 120 -12.14 1.98 -34.74
N ALA A 121 -12.31 1.67 -36.02
CA ALA A 121 -12.40 2.65 -37.12
C ALA A 121 -11.10 3.46 -37.21
N VAL A 122 -10.18 2.91 -37.99
CA VAL A 122 -9.01 3.58 -38.57
C VAL A 122 -9.53 4.77 -39.39
N ILE A 123 -9.40 5.98 -38.86
CA ILE A 123 -9.54 7.22 -39.63
C ILE A 123 -8.14 7.57 -40.13
N GLY A 124 -7.87 7.23 -41.38
CA GLY A 124 -6.59 7.50 -42.01
C GLY A 124 -6.62 7.22 -43.50
N SER A 125 -7.59 7.80 -44.22
CA SER A 125 -7.57 7.93 -45.69
C SER A 125 -8.70 8.86 -46.14
N LEU A 126 -8.44 10.16 -46.19
CA LEU A 126 -9.13 11.09 -47.10
C LEU A 126 -8.04 11.82 -47.88
N LEU A 127 -7.50 11.12 -48.88
CA LEU A 127 -6.91 11.75 -50.06
C LEU A 127 -8.07 12.05 -51.02
N PRO A 128 -8.20 13.27 -51.55
CA PRO A 128 -8.94 13.49 -52.78
C PRO A 128 -8.09 13.07 -53.99
N ASP A 129 -8.69 12.21 -54.82
CA ASP A 129 -8.31 11.92 -56.19
C ASP A 129 -8.58 13.16 -57.06
N ASP A 130 -7.53 13.76 -57.62
CA ASP A 130 -7.64 14.66 -58.76
C ASP A 130 -6.55 14.31 -59.80
N LYS A 131 -7.00 13.72 -60.91
CA LYS A 131 -6.21 13.53 -62.13
C LYS A 131 -6.22 14.83 -62.93
N GLY A 132 -5.05 15.42 -63.19
CA GLY A 132 -4.90 16.33 -64.34
C GLY A 132 -3.69 17.27 -64.34
N LYS A 133 -2.70 16.93 -65.18
CA LYS A 133 -1.85 17.82 -66.01
C LYS A 133 -1.02 18.95 -65.37
N THR A 134 0.30 18.72 -65.42
CA THR A 134 1.36 19.60 -65.95
C THR A 134 1.29 21.11 -65.74
N GLY A 135 2.29 21.65 -65.03
CA GLY A 135 2.71 23.05 -65.16
C GLY A 135 3.41 23.58 -63.92
N GLY A 136 4.74 23.74 -63.98
CA GLY A 136 5.52 24.33 -62.90
C GLY A 136 5.34 25.84 -62.79
N SER A 137 5.57 26.39 -61.59
CA SER A 137 6.32 27.64 -61.36
C SER A 137 6.53 27.88 -59.86
N LYS A 138 7.74 28.36 -59.55
CA LYS A 138 8.17 28.95 -58.28
C LYS A 138 7.28 30.13 -57.88
N GLY A 139 7.03 30.27 -56.59
CA GLY A 139 6.49 31.50 -55.99
C GLY A 139 6.69 31.52 -54.48
N SER A 140 7.73 32.23 -54.05
CA SER A 140 7.95 32.67 -52.66
C SER A 140 6.93 33.75 -52.30
N GLY A 141 6.44 33.76 -51.05
CA GLY A 141 5.67 34.88 -50.54
C GLY A 141 5.02 34.57 -49.19
N GLY A 142 5.62 35.06 -48.12
CA GLY A 142 5.02 35.08 -46.78
C GLY A 142 3.86 36.07 -46.69
N GLY A 143 2.99 35.85 -45.71
CA GLY A 143 1.87 36.73 -45.42
C GLY A 143 1.07 36.24 -44.23
N THR A 144 1.44 36.73 -43.05
CA THR A 144 0.71 36.65 -41.78
C THR A 144 -0.61 37.41 -41.90
N ALA A 145 -1.74 36.78 -41.55
CA ALA A 145 -2.85 37.40 -40.80
C ALA A 145 -4.04 36.45 -40.67
N GLY A 146 -4.55 36.36 -39.44
CA GLY A 146 -5.98 36.17 -39.19
C GLY A 146 -6.45 34.73 -39.02
N SER A 147 -6.49 34.26 -37.77
CA SER A 147 -7.54 33.34 -37.33
C SER A 147 -7.84 33.56 -35.86
N SER A 148 -8.79 34.46 -35.63
CA SER A 148 -9.66 34.44 -34.47
C SER A 148 -10.57 33.20 -34.55
N ALA A 149 -10.33 32.21 -33.70
CA ALA A 149 -11.29 31.23 -33.19
C ALA A 149 -10.44 30.21 -32.41
N SER A 150 -10.69 29.97 -31.13
CA SER A 150 -11.66 28.98 -30.74
C SER A 150 -11.82 29.04 -29.23
N ALA A 151 -13.05 29.12 -28.75
CA ALA A 151 -13.40 28.92 -27.35
C ALA A 151 -12.78 27.61 -26.88
N GLY A 152 -11.96 27.70 -25.81
CA GLY A 152 -11.13 26.61 -25.34
C GLY A 152 -11.94 25.35 -25.06
N ALA A 153 -11.79 24.35 -25.92
CA ALA A 153 -11.91 22.98 -25.48
C ALA A 153 -10.90 22.84 -24.34
N SER A 154 -11.39 22.65 -23.11
CA SER A 154 -10.56 22.31 -21.96
C SER A 154 -9.82 21.02 -22.27
N GLN A 155 -8.63 21.14 -22.87
CA GLN A 155 -7.73 20.01 -23.04
C GLN A 155 -7.36 19.57 -21.62
N LYS A 156 -7.69 18.30 -21.31
CA LYS A 156 -7.24 17.67 -20.06
C LYS A 156 -5.73 17.93 -19.93
N PRO A 157 -5.25 18.45 -18.78
CA PRO A 157 -3.83 18.62 -18.57
C PRO A 157 -3.07 17.33 -18.90
N ALA A 158 -1.91 17.47 -19.53
CA ALA A 158 -1.04 16.34 -19.78
C ALA A 158 -0.72 15.63 -18.46
N ASP A 159 -0.56 14.31 -18.52
CA ASP A 159 -0.25 13.54 -17.33
C ASP A 159 1.12 13.94 -16.78
N PRO A 160 1.24 14.11 -15.44
CA PRO A 160 2.51 14.47 -14.82
C PRO A 160 3.54 13.35 -15.00
N GLN A 161 4.82 13.71 -14.92
CA GLN A 161 5.91 12.74 -14.93
C GLN A 161 5.98 11.99 -13.58
N PRO A 162 6.26 10.67 -13.59
CA PRO A 162 6.52 9.92 -12.36
C PRO A 162 7.86 10.33 -11.73
N VAL A 163 7.91 10.31 -10.40
CA VAL A 163 9.15 10.35 -9.62
C VAL A 163 9.20 9.15 -8.69
N SER A 164 10.30 8.40 -8.73
CA SER A 164 10.47 7.19 -7.92
C SER A 164 11.42 7.40 -6.74
N TYR A 165 11.10 6.78 -5.62
CA TYR A 165 11.89 6.76 -4.38
C TYR A 165 11.92 5.33 -3.87
N GLU A 166 13.11 4.77 -3.63
CA GLU A 166 13.27 3.38 -3.23
C GLU A 166 13.71 3.27 -1.76
N GLY A 167 13.31 2.17 -1.12
CA GLY A 167 13.80 1.78 0.19
C GLY A 167 13.43 2.74 1.32
N ILE A 168 12.24 3.36 1.26
CA ILE A 168 11.77 4.21 2.34
C ILE A 168 11.37 3.33 3.52
N ASP A 169 12.11 3.44 4.62
CA ASP A 169 11.73 2.84 5.89
C ASP A 169 10.69 3.74 6.57
N VAL A 170 9.49 3.22 6.78
CA VAL A 170 8.39 3.91 7.47
C VAL A 170 8.26 3.29 8.85
N PRO A 171 8.71 3.98 9.92
CA PRO A 171 8.59 3.47 11.28
C PRO A 171 7.14 3.27 11.70
N GLN A 172 6.92 2.43 12.70
CA GLN A 172 5.61 2.27 13.29
C GLN A 172 5.01 3.63 13.69
N ASN A 173 3.72 3.81 13.43
CA ASN A 173 2.96 5.02 13.74
C ASN A 173 3.51 6.29 13.08
N HIS A 174 4.12 6.16 11.89
CA HIS A 174 4.51 7.28 11.05
C HIS A 174 3.67 7.37 9.78
N GLU A 175 3.53 8.60 9.29
CA GLU A 175 2.87 8.97 8.05
C GLU A 175 3.86 9.46 6.98
N LEU A 176 3.43 9.34 5.73
CA LEU A 176 4.06 9.90 4.55
C LEU A 176 3.09 10.84 3.85
N LYS A 177 3.64 11.98 3.40
CA LYS A 177 2.95 12.92 2.51
C LYS A 177 3.53 12.79 1.11
N LEU A 178 2.68 12.50 0.14
CA LEU A 178 3.08 12.42 -1.27
C LEU A 178 3.46 13.79 -1.83
N ALA A 179 3.09 14.88 -1.14
CA ALA A 179 3.47 16.25 -1.45
C ALA A 179 4.92 16.61 -1.05
N ASP A 180 5.56 15.83 -0.17
CA ASP A 180 6.96 16.06 0.24
C ASP A 180 7.93 15.52 -0.82
N ASN A 181 9.07 16.17 -1.02
CA ASN A 181 10.11 15.75 -1.96
C ASN A 181 11.51 15.79 -1.32
N PRO A 182 12.10 14.63 -0.94
CA PRO A 182 11.50 13.29 -0.95
C PRO A 182 10.41 13.14 0.12
N PRO A 183 9.48 12.17 -0.03
CA PRO A 183 8.59 11.75 1.06
C PRO A 183 9.41 11.34 2.28
N ARG A 184 9.09 11.88 3.45
CA ARG A 184 9.78 11.59 4.71
C ARG A 184 8.78 11.08 5.74
N PRO A 185 9.06 9.95 6.41
CA PRO A 185 8.26 9.51 7.53
C PRO A 185 8.23 10.58 8.62
N ALA A 186 7.05 10.88 9.15
CA ALA A 186 6.86 11.79 10.27
C ALA A 186 5.76 11.26 11.20
N GLU A 187 5.81 11.61 12.47
CA GLU A 187 4.69 11.39 13.38
C GLU A 187 3.53 12.33 13.02
N GLU A 188 2.31 11.92 13.37
CA GLU A 188 1.14 12.78 13.25
C GLU A 188 1.24 13.94 14.25
N PRO A 189 1.14 15.22 13.80
CA PRO A 189 1.56 16.38 14.60
C PRO A 189 0.65 16.69 15.79
N THR A 190 -0.59 16.22 15.83
CA THR A 190 -1.53 16.47 16.94
C THR A 190 -1.44 15.41 18.04
N GLY A 191 -0.71 14.31 17.79
CA GLY A 191 -0.65 13.17 18.69
C GLY A 191 -1.93 12.34 18.74
N ALA A 192 -2.91 12.62 17.86
CA ALA A 192 -4.11 11.82 17.70
C ALA A 192 -3.81 10.44 17.09
N GLY A 193 -2.65 10.31 16.45
CA GLY A 193 -2.18 9.09 15.82
C GLY A 193 -2.49 9.07 14.33
N VAL A 194 -1.68 8.32 13.57
CA VAL A 194 -1.69 8.37 12.11
C VAL A 194 -3.03 7.97 11.47
N SER A 195 -3.86 7.17 12.14
CA SER A 195 -5.20 6.82 11.65
C SER A 195 -6.21 7.96 11.69
N TYR A 196 -5.94 9.02 12.46
CA TYR A 196 -6.78 10.22 12.57
C TYR A 196 -6.14 11.45 11.92
N GLY A 197 -4.94 11.30 11.36
CA GLY A 197 -4.17 12.37 10.74
C GLY A 197 -4.67 12.75 9.34
N HIS A 198 -3.76 13.37 8.59
CA HIS A 198 -4.01 13.83 7.22
C HIS A 198 -2.99 13.27 6.23
N ALA A 199 -2.36 12.16 6.61
CA ALA A 199 -1.44 11.38 5.80
C ALA A 199 -2.04 10.95 4.46
N ASP A 200 -1.19 10.88 3.44
CA ASP A 200 -1.55 10.19 2.20
C ASP A 200 -1.36 8.68 2.32
N LEU A 201 -0.35 8.26 3.09
CA LEU A 201 -0.05 6.87 3.43
C LEU A 201 0.49 6.81 4.86
N TYR A 202 0.10 5.82 5.66
CA TYR A 202 0.66 5.62 7.00
C TYR A 202 0.86 4.14 7.32
N TYR A 203 1.79 3.89 8.23
CA TYR A 203 1.97 2.60 8.88
C TYR A 203 1.54 2.70 10.34
N TYR A 204 0.50 1.95 10.72
CA TYR A 204 -0.02 1.89 12.08
C TYR A 204 0.32 0.53 12.70
N ARG A 205 0.73 0.55 13.97
CA ARG A 205 0.87 -0.65 14.79
C ARG A 205 0.23 -0.45 16.15
N ASP A 206 -0.70 -1.32 16.47
CA ASP A 206 -1.30 -1.43 17.80
C ASP A 206 -0.33 -2.14 18.75
N THR A 207 0.11 -1.45 19.80
CA THR A 207 1.02 -2.03 20.79
C THR A 207 0.34 -2.97 21.78
N LEU A 208 -1.00 -2.92 21.90
CA LEU A 208 -1.77 -3.77 22.82
C LEU A 208 -2.15 -5.10 22.17
N PHE A 209 -2.58 -5.06 20.90
CA PHE A 209 -3.08 -6.24 20.19
C PHE A 209 -2.15 -6.75 19.10
N GLY A 210 -1.13 -5.98 18.72
CA GLY A 210 -0.18 -6.34 17.67
C GLY A 210 -0.71 -6.17 16.25
N ASP A 211 -1.87 -5.55 16.06
CA ASP A 211 -2.43 -5.27 14.74
C ASP A 211 -1.53 -4.32 13.97
N GLU A 212 -1.06 -4.75 12.79
CA GLU A 212 -0.21 -3.96 11.90
C GLU A 212 -0.97 -3.64 10.61
N ARG A 213 -1.10 -2.35 10.28
CA ARG A 213 -1.88 -1.89 9.12
C ARG A 213 -1.19 -0.82 8.31
N LEU A 214 -1.36 -0.91 6.99
CA LEU A 214 -1.08 0.18 6.05
C LEU A 214 -2.39 0.87 5.69
N GLY A 215 -2.42 2.21 5.69
CA GLY A 215 -3.67 2.93 5.44
C GLY A 215 -3.48 4.33 4.87
N THR A 216 -4.60 4.97 4.57
CA THR A 216 -4.68 6.36 4.12
C THR A 216 -5.83 7.08 4.81
N ALA A 217 -5.65 8.36 5.15
CA ALA A 217 -6.66 9.12 5.87
C ALA A 217 -7.94 9.37 5.06
N ASN A 218 -7.87 9.26 3.72
CA ASN A 218 -8.99 9.58 2.83
C ASN A 218 -9.76 8.38 2.28
N GLY A 219 -9.39 7.17 2.70
CA GLY A 219 -10.04 5.94 2.28
C GLY A 219 -9.69 5.42 0.90
N LYS A 220 -8.72 6.01 0.17
CA LYS A 220 -8.42 5.63 -1.22
C LYS A 220 -7.12 4.84 -1.37
N LEU A 221 -7.14 3.62 -0.86
CA LEU A 221 -6.08 2.62 -1.00
C LEU A 221 -6.59 1.39 -1.78
N VAL A 222 -5.79 0.84 -2.69
CA VAL A 222 -6.14 -0.42 -3.40
C VAL A 222 -4.92 -1.32 -3.53
N LEU A 223 -5.00 -2.53 -2.97
CA LEU A 223 -4.07 -3.60 -3.32
C LEU A 223 -4.34 -4.07 -4.76
N LEU A 224 -3.32 -4.00 -5.60
CA LEU A 224 -3.38 -4.51 -6.97
C LEU A 224 -3.30 -6.03 -6.97
N LYS A 225 -4.00 -6.66 -7.91
CA LYS A 225 -3.90 -8.10 -8.11
C LYS A 225 -2.55 -8.43 -8.74
N ASN A 226 -2.05 -9.65 -8.58
CA ASN A 226 -0.78 -10.09 -9.17
C ASN A 226 -0.70 -9.90 -10.70
N SER A 227 -1.84 -9.93 -11.40
CA SER A 227 -1.94 -9.71 -12.85
C SER A 227 -1.98 -8.23 -13.25
N GLU A 228 -2.22 -7.31 -12.31
CA GLU A 228 -2.31 -5.88 -12.56
C GLU A 228 -0.95 -5.23 -12.25
N LYS A 229 -0.47 -4.39 -13.16
CA LYS A 229 0.75 -3.61 -12.94
C LYS A 229 0.38 -2.20 -12.46
N GLY A 230 1.06 -1.75 -11.42
CA GLY A 230 0.97 -0.39 -10.92
C GLY A 230 1.44 0.61 -11.96
N SER A 231 0.54 1.50 -12.35
CA SER A 231 0.79 2.62 -13.25
C SER A 231 -0.22 3.73 -12.93
N LEU A 232 0.02 4.95 -13.43
CA LEU A 232 -0.94 6.04 -13.30
C LEU A 232 -2.32 5.66 -13.86
N GLU A 233 -2.35 5.02 -15.03
CA GLU A 233 -3.58 4.57 -15.67
C GLU A 233 -4.32 3.54 -14.82
N THR A 234 -3.62 2.51 -14.35
CA THR A 234 -4.20 1.48 -13.47
C THR A 234 -4.77 2.12 -12.21
N CYS A 235 -4.02 3.00 -11.55
CA CYS A 235 -4.46 3.63 -10.31
C CYS A 235 -5.64 4.60 -10.48
N ARG A 236 -5.83 5.18 -11.66
CA ARG A 236 -7.04 5.95 -12.00
C ARG A 236 -8.26 5.05 -12.26
N ALA A 237 -8.04 3.87 -12.82
CA ALA A 237 -9.11 2.95 -13.20
C ALA A 237 -9.64 2.10 -12.03
N VAL A 238 -8.84 1.87 -10.98
CA VAL A 238 -9.27 1.10 -9.81
C VAL A 238 -10.29 1.88 -8.97
N THR A 239 -11.34 1.18 -8.53
CA THR A 239 -12.43 1.77 -7.72
C THR A 239 -12.71 1.00 -6.43
N ARG A 240 -12.00 -0.11 -6.20
CA ARG A 240 -12.19 -1.02 -5.05
C ARG A 240 -11.44 -0.53 -3.80
N PHE A 241 -11.71 0.72 -3.44
CA PHE A 241 -11.00 1.41 -2.37
C PHE A 241 -11.26 0.78 -1.00
N THR A 242 -10.21 0.73 -0.19
CA THR A 242 -10.25 0.47 1.25
C THR A 242 -9.50 1.59 1.98
N GLU A 243 -9.84 1.81 3.24
CA GLU A 243 -9.13 2.76 4.09
C GLU A 243 -7.81 2.20 4.61
N LYS A 244 -7.79 0.90 4.86
CA LYS A 244 -6.68 0.18 5.45
C LYS A 244 -6.59 -1.25 4.94
N MET A 245 -5.39 -1.80 5.01
CA MET A 245 -5.08 -3.21 4.75
C MET A 245 -4.17 -3.71 5.85
N ASP A 246 -4.43 -4.93 6.30
CA ASP A 246 -3.59 -5.60 7.28
C ASP A 246 -2.28 -6.05 6.60
N LEU A 247 -1.16 -5.96 7.31
CA LEU A 247 0.17 -6.25 6.75
C LEU A 247 0.34 -7.72 6.34
N ASP A 248 -0.44 -8.63 6.91
CA ASP A 248 -0.44 -10.06 6.59
C ASP A 248 -0.98 -10.35 5.18
N GLN A 249 -1.71 -9.41 4.58
CA GLN A 249 -2.17 -9.47 3.19
C GLN A 249 -1.06 -9.09 2.19
N LEU A 250 0.06 -8.57 2.67
CA LEU A 250 1.13 -8.04 1.84
C LEU A 250 2.35 -8.96 1.82
N THR A 251 2.80 -9.30 0.62
CA THR A 251 4.08 -9.96 0.37
C THR A 251 5.06 -9.01 -0.31
N ASP A 252 6.37 -9.30 -0.28
CA ASP A 252 7.36 -8.54 -1.05
C ASP A 252 6.91 -8.40 -2.52
N GLY A 253 6.95 -7.17 -3.04
CA GLY A 253 6.51 -6.81 -4.37
C GLY A 253 5.01 -6.50 -4.51
N SER A 254 4.22 -6.59 -3.43
CA SER A 254 2.81 -6.17 -3.46
C SER A 254 2.70 -4.70 -3.85
N GLN A 255 1.91 -4.41 -4.89
CA GLN A 255 1.72 -3.06 -5.41
C GLN A 255 0.39 -2.50 -4.94
N ILE A 256 0.41 -1.28 -4.42
CA ILE A 256 -0.73 -0.61 -3.82
C ILE A 256 -0.91 0.74 -4.50
N CYS A 257 -2.10 1.01 -5.05
CA CYS A 257 -2.48 2.33 -5.50
C CYS A 257 -2.90 3.19 -4.31
N VAL A 258 -2.29 4.37 -4.19
CA VAL A 258 -2.59 5.39 -3.19
C VAL A 258 -3.06 6.65 -3.92
N LEU A 259 -4.26 7.13 -3.62
CA LEU A 259 -4.79 8.36 -4.23
C LEU A 259 -5.01 9.39 -3.13
N SER A 260 -4.27 10.49 -3.16
CA SER A 260 -4.35 11.59 -2.18
C SER A 260 -5.56 12.50 -2.42
N ASN A 261 -6.03 13.18 -1.37
CA ASN A 261 -6.98 14.29 -1.52
C ASN A 261 -6.35 15.53 -2.19
N ALA A 262 -5.01 15.66 -2.16
CA ALA A 262 -4.28 16.73 -2.84
C ALA A 262 -4.11 16.49 -4.35
N GLY A 263 -4.67 15.40 -4.90
CA GLY A 263 -4.56 15.09 -6.32
C GLY A 263 -3.27 14.36 -6.71
N HIS A 264 -2.48 13.91 -5.75
CA HIS A 264 -1.34 13.02 -6.01
C HIS A 264 -1.82 11.57 -6.17
N ILE A 265 -1.25 10.85 -7.13
CA ILE A 265 -1.40 9.40 -7.26
C ILE A 265 -0.04 8.77 -7.05
N ALA A 266 0.01 7.67 -6.32
CA ALA A 266 1.22 6.88 -6.16
C ALA A 266 0.96 5.38 -6.30
N VAL A 267 1.98 4.67 -6.73
CA VAL A 267 2.12 3.22 -6.52
C VAL A 267 3.12 3.03 -5.41
N ALA A 268 2.68 2.44 -4.30
CA ALA A 268 3.54 1.96 -3.24
C ALA A 268 3.82 0.47 -3.45
N THR A 269 5.09 0.07 -3.48
CA THR A 269 5.50 -1.34 -3.55
C THR A 269 6.03 -1.74 -2.18
N TYR A 270 5.33 -2.68 -1.52
CA TYR A 270 5.74 -3.19 -0.22
C TYR A 270 6.96 -4.10 -0.36
N ARG A 271 8.01 -3.84 0.43
CA ARG A 271 9.28 -4.60 0.40
C ARG A 271 9.50 -5.48 1.62
N GLY A 272 8.59 -5.43 2.60
CA GLY A 272 8.68 -6.19 3.85
C GLY A 272 8.66 -5.30 5.08
N LYS A 273 8.78 -5.96 6.24
CA LYS A 273 8.88 -5.31 7.55
C LYS A 273 10.20 -5.68 8.23
N SER A 274 10.63 -4.83 9.15
CA SER A 274 11.75 -5.07 10.06
C SER A 274 11.63 -6.44 10.73
N GLY A 275 12.72 -7.18 10.84
CA GLY A 275 12.72 -8.47 11.53
C GLY A 275 12.58 -8.34 13.05
N ASP A 276 12.16 -9.42 13.72
CA ASP A 276 11.94 -9.45 15.19
C ASP A 276 13.20 -9.14 16.02
N LYS A 277 14.39 -9.21 15.40
CA LYS A 277 15.68 -8.96 16.05
C LYS A 277 16.14 -7.50 15.95
N GLU A 278 15.43 -6.67 15.19
CA GLU A 278 15.75 -5.26 15.02
C GLU A 278 15.17 -4.44 16.18
N SER A 279 15.90 -3.40 16.61
CA SER A 279 15.48 -2.53 17.72
C SER A 279 14.29 -1.64 17.40
N SER A 280 13.93 -1.52 16.12
CA SER A 280 12.95 -0.57 15.61
C SER A 280 12.00 -1.29 14.66
N THR A 281 10.71 -1.10 14.86
CA THR A 281 9.68 -1.66 13.99
C THR A 281 9.34 -0.70 12.86
N TYR A 282 9.47 -1.14 11.62
CA TYR A 282 9.18 -0.37 10.42
C TYR A 282 8.76 -1.27 9.26
N ILE A 283 8.16 -0.67 8.24
CA ILE A 283 8.00 -1.29 6.92
C ILE A 283 8.92 -0.62 5.92
N LYS A 284 9.31 -1.34 4.88
CA LYS A 284 10.04 -0.79 3.74
C LYS A 284 9.12 -0.70 2.54
N VAL A 285 9.10 0.47 1.88
CA VAL A 285 8.31 0.71 0.67
C VAL A 285 9.12 1.42 -0.40
N ASP A 286 8.85 1.07 -1.65
CA ASP A 286 9.25 1.87 -2.82
C ASP A 286 8.03 2.67 -3.28
N LEU A 287 8.20 3.93 -3.65
CA LEU A 287 7.12 4.81 -4.13
C LEU A 287 7.40 5.30 -5.53
N THR A 288 6.42 5.20 -6.43
CA THR A 288 6.38 5.97 -7.69
C THR A 288 5.22 6.94 -7.61
N ILE A 289 5.51 8.25 -7.71
CA ILE A 289 4.57 9.32 -7.42
C ILE A 289 4.34 10.19 -8.66
N TRP A 290 3.08 10.40 -8.99
CA TRP A 290 2.58 11.35 -9.97
C TRP A 290 1.89 12.50 -9.24
N ARG A 291 2.57 13.64 -9.13
CA ARG A 291 2.04 14.80 -8.40
C ARG A 291 1.07 15.58 -9.28
N ASN A 292 -0.05 16.04 -8.70
CA ASN A 292 -1.08 16.80 -9.40
C ASN A 292 -1.64 16.02 -10.61
N ALA A 293 -1.79 14.71 -10.43
CA ALA A 293 -2.32 13.82 -11.45
C ALA A 293 -3.85 13.92 -11.58
N GLU A 294 -4.50 14.37 -10.52
CA GLU A 294 -5.94 14.63 -10.45
C GLU A 294 -6.19 16.00 -9.80
N ASP A 295 -7.39 16.52 -9.97
CA ASP A 295 -7.82 17.69 -9.24
C ASP A 295 -7.85 17.41 -7.73
N ALA A 296 -7.33 18.34 -6.94
CA ALA A 296 -7.43 18.26 -5.49
C ALA A 296 -8.90 18.32 -5.07
N LYS A 297 -9.29 17.47 -4.13
CA LYS A 297 -10.63 17.54 -3.54
C LYS A 297 -10.76 18.85 -2.75
N LYS A 298 -11.81 19.60 -3.04
CA LYS A 298 -12.20 20.76 -2.21
C LYS A 298 -12.68 20.24 -0.85
N LYS A 299 -12.20 20.89 0.21
CA LYS A 299 -12.65 20.65 1.59
C LYS A 299 -14.05 21.19 1.80
#